data_AF-A0A3E0MUJ1-F1
#
_entry.id   AF-A0A3E0MUJ1-F1
#
_cell.length_a   1.000
_cell.length_b   1.000
_cell.length_c   1.000
_cell.angle_alpha   90.00
_cell.angle_beta   90.00
_cell.angle_gamma   90.00
#
_symmetry.space_group_name_H-M   'P 1'
#
loop_
_entity.id
_entity.type
_entity.pdbx_description
1 polymer ?
#
loop_
_entity_poly.entity_id
_entity_poly.type
_entity_poly.pdbx_seq_one_letter_code
_entity_poly.pdbx_strand_id
1 'polypeptide(L)'
;MNDKSKKISSYLGAAAAVLGANSAQAQLLYTDIDDTTVVDGIFELDLDGDTIVDFTIEHVLNGGQLGNVTSILLRPGDSIEGNLALGAAANSFNYVANAVPGTVLNPSAGFSGINNSLKVGYMAFLVDGVAYPNSNWAGPVTDGYLGLRILKDDSACFGWLRMDVADSAKSFTIKDWSFNPEKDTSFTVAFELLDVMDRVLRNLRVAQDGHSMDVSTDSPIGLRIFDMQGKELYNADPKASHHLSTLGWSTGIHVLRVEGENWHHNLKVLIP
;
A
#
# COMPACT_ATOMS: atom_id res chain seq x y z
N MET A 1 0.11 -46.27 7.65
CA MET A 1 -0.27 -44.88 8.01
C MET A 1 1.03 -44.14 8.27
N ASN A 2 1.49 -43.36 7.28
CA ASN A 2 2.87 -42.86 7.24
C ASN A 2 2.97 -41.39 7.66
N ASP A 3 3.98 -41.16 8.49
CA ASP A 3 4.29 -40.02 9.33
C ASP A 3 4.86 -38.79 8.56
N LYS A 4 4.31 -38.48 7.37
CA LYS A 4 4.82 -37.40 6.51
C LYS A 4 4.00 -36.10 6.52
N SER A 5 2.87 -36.06 7.21
CA SER A 5 1.96 -34.91 7.22
C SER A 5 2.30 -33.82 8.25
N LYS A 6 3.35 -33.99 9.07
CA LYS A 6 3.67 -33.09 10.20
C LYS A 6 4.92 -32.21 10.01
N LYS A 7 5.50 -32.14 8.82
CA LYS A 7 6.69 -31.30 8.55
C LYS A 7 6.51 -30.20 7.50
N ILE A 8 5.30 -29.98 6.99
CA ILE A 8 5.01 -28.91 6.00
C ILE A 8 4.28 -27.71 6.65
N SER A 9 4.03 -27.76 7.97
CA SER A 9 3.42 -26.66 8.72
C SER A 9 4.40 -25.54 9.13
N SER A 10 5.70 -25.68 8.85
CA SER A 10 6.74 -24.79 9.37
C SER A 10 7.32 -23.80 8.36
N TYR A 11 6.69 -23.60 7.20
CA TYR A 11 7.21 -22.69 6.15
C TYR A 11 6.24 -21.59 5.69
N LEU A 12 5.08 -21.44 6.33
CA LEU A 12 4.13 -20.35 6.02
C LEU A 12 4.27 -19.10 6.90
N GLY A 13 5.33 -19.02 7.72
CA GLY A 13 5.59 -17.88 8.61
C GLY A 13 6.84 -17.06 8.29
N ALA A 14 7.45 -17.21 7.10
CA ALA A 14 8.68 -16.48 6.77
C ALA A 14 8.69 -16.03 5.31
N ALA A 15 7.99 -14.93 5.02
CA ALA A 15 8.29 -14.08 3.86
C ALA A 15 8.96 -12.76 4.29
N ALA A 16 9.62 -12.77 5.46
CA ALA A 16 10.59 -11.77 5.83
C ALA A 16 11.90 -12.51 6.16
N ALA A 17 12.81 -12.60 5.19
CA ALA A 17 14.26 -12.86 5.29
C ALA A 17 14.71 -13.63 4.03
N VAL A 18 15.78 -13.36 3.31
CA VAL A 18 16.93 -12.44 3.36
C VAL A 18 17.56 -12.55 1.97
N LEU A 19 18.05 -11.46 1.38
CA LEU A 19 19.34 -11.32 0.69
C LEU A 19 19.57 -9.80 0.55
N GLY A 20 20.45 -9.08 1.26
CA GLY A 20 21.49 -9.40 2.21
C GLY A 20 22.36 -8.14 2.36
N ALA A 21 22.05 -7.29 3.34
CA ALA A 21 22.95 -6.34 3.99
C ALA A 21 22.24 -5.89 5.28
N ASN A 22 22.93 -5.96 6.41
CA ASN A 22 22.44 -5.71 7.78
C ASN A 22 21.28 -4.70 7.92
N SER A 23 20.08 -5.18 8.20
CA SER A 23 19.09 -4.45 9.00
C SER A 23 18.26 -5.44 9.81
N ALA A 24 18.04 -5.12 11.09
CA ALA A 24 17.13 -5.87 11.94
C ALA A 24 15.74 -5.76 11.32
N GLN A 25 15.13 -6.90 10.95
CA GLN A 25 13.87 -6.92 10.23
C GLN A 25 12.75 -6.39 11.13
N ALA A 26 12.40 -5.13 10.94
CA ALA A 26 11.23 -4.58 11.58
C ALA A 26 9.99 -5.05 10.79
N GLN A 27 9.03 -5.65 11.49
CA GLN A 27 7.77 -6.06 10.91
C GLN A 27 6.94 -4.81 10.58
N LEU A 28 6.29 -4.78 9.40
CA LEU A 28 5.31 -3.74 9.07
C LEU A 28 4.20 -3.75 10.12
N LEU A 29 3.78 -2.57 10.57
CA LEU A 29 2.67 -2.40 11.49
C LEU A 29 1.42 -2.06 10.68
N TYR A 30 0.47 -2.99 10.63
CA TYR A 30 -0.82 -2.78 9.99
C TYR A 30 -1.92 -2.63 11.04
N THR A 31 -2.79 -1.64 10.85
CA THR A 31 -3.91 -1.34 11.73
C THR A 31 -5.18 -1.27 10.93
N ASP A 32 -6.10 -2.17 11.23
CA ASP A 32 -7.48 -2.20 10.73
C ASP A 32 -8.41 -1.72 11.84
N ILE A 33 -9.39 -0.88 11.49
CA ILE A 33 -10.39 -0.36 12.42
C ILE A 33 -11.79 -0.57 11.83
N ASP A 34 -12.81 -0.47 12.68
CA ASP A 34 -14.14 -0.25 12.15
C ASP A 34 -14.16 1.09 11.39
N ASP A 35 -14.62 1.05 10.14
CA ASP A 35 -14.75 2.22 9.26
C ASP A 35 -15.35 3.42 10.03
N THR A 36 -14.54 4.47 10.16
CA THR A 36 -14.89 5.62 11.00
C THR A 36 -15.16 6.83 10.12
N THR A 37 -16.45 7.21 10.01
CA THR A 37 -16.88 8.39 9.27
C THR A 37 -16.83 9.65 10.12
N VAL A 38 -16.20 10.70 9.61
CA VAL A 38 -16.15 12.03 10.21
C VAL A 38 -16.95 13.02 9.38
N VAL A 39 -17.81 13.77 10.07
CA VAL A 39 -18.57 14.90 9.55
C VAL A 39 -18.36 16.05 10.53
N ASP A 40 -17.93 17.21 10.02
CA ASP A 40 -17.58 18.41 10.80
C ASP A 40 -16.81 18.12 12.10
N GLY A 41 -15.55 17.72 12.00
CA GLY A 41 -14.77 17.24 13.13
C GLY A 41 -13.36 16.80 12.75
N ILE A 42 -12.71 16.06 13.65
CA ILE A 42 -11.33 15.61 13.46
C ILE A 42 -11.21 14.09 13.63
N PHE A 43 -10.18 13.54 13.00
CA PHE A 43 -9.62 12.23 13.29
C PHE A 43 -8.13 12.40 13.62
N GLU A 44 -7.71 11.89 14.77
CA GLU A 44 -6.31 11.88 15.19
C GLU A 44 -5.71 10.51 14.86
N LEU A 45 -4.67 10.51 14.04
CA LEU A 45 -3.94 9.33 13.61
C LEU A 45 -2.67 9.19 14.44
N ASP A 46 -2.58 8.09 15.16
CA ASP A 46 -1.35 7.49 15.66
C ASP A 46 -0.91 6.45 14.63
N LEU A 47 0.03 6.83 13.75
CA LEU A 47 0.40 6.03 12.58
C LEU A 47 1.29 4.85 13.01
N ASP A 48 2.15 5.06 14.00
CA ASP A 48 3.16 4.11 14.43
C ASP A 48 2.81 3.32 15.70
N GLY A 49 1.68 3.63 16.33
CA GLY A 49 1.13 2.94 17.50
C GLY A 49 1.81 3.30 18.82
N ASP A 50 2.53 4.43 18.90
CA ASP A 50 3.28 4.84 20.09
C ASP A 50 2.47 5.70 21.08
N THR A 51 1.17 5.89 20.82
CA THR A 51 0.21 6.70 21.57
C THR A 51 0.34 8.21 21.42
N ILE A 52 1.25 8.68 20.57
CA ILE A 52 1.38 10.09 20.19
C ILE A 52 0.68 10.32 18.85
N VAL A 53 -0.05 11.43 18.74
CA VAL A 53 -0.71 11.79 17.49
C VAL A 53 0.34 12.22 16.47
N ASP A 54 0.41 11.49 15.36
CA ASP A 54 1.28 11.78 14.22
C ASP A 54 0.66 12.77 13.24
N PHE A 55 -0.64 12.64 13.00
CA PHE A 55 -1.39 13.49 12.08
C PHE A 55 -2.81 13.72 12.58
N THR A 56 -3.37 14.88 12.25
CA THR A 56 -4.80 15.17 12.42
C THR A 56 -5.43 15.43 11.06
N ILE A 57 -6.49 14.70 10.75
CA ILE A 57 -7.34 14.95 9.58
C ILE A 57 -8.54 15.74 10.07
N GLU A 58 -8.65 17.00 9.65
CA GLU A 58 -9.70 17.92 10.03
C GLU A 58 -10.68 18.08 8.87
N HIS A 59 -11.96 17.87 9.12
CA HIS A 59 -13.03 18.16 8.19
C HIS A 59 -13.89 19.29 8.72
N VAL A 60 -14.03 20.33 7.91
CA VAL A 60 -14.84 21.52 8.20
C VAL A 60 -15.99 21.54 7.21
N LEU A 61 -17.21 21.53 7.73
CA LEU A 61 -18.41 21.63 6.91
C LEU A 61 -19.10 22.97 7.13
N ASN A 62 -19.46 23.66 6.04
CA ASN A 62 -20.07 25.00 6.10
C ASN A 62 -19.22 26.00 6.91
N GLY A 63 -17.89 25.94 6.72
CA GLY A 63 -16.95 26.88 7.30
C GLY A 63 -16.91 28.23 6.58
N GLY A 64 -15.95 29.06 6.99
CA GLY A 64 -15.79 30.41 6.48
C GLY A 64 -16.87 31.38 6.99
N GLN A 65 -16.67 32.68 6.75
CA GLN A 65 -17.58 33.74 7.23
C GLN A 65 -19.00 33.61 6.67
N LEU A 66 -19.13 33.05 5.46
CA LEU A 66 -20.40 32.90 4.75
C LEU A 66 -21.01 31.50 4.91
N GLY A 67 -20.35 30.59 5.64
CA GLY A 67 -20.80 29.21 5.81
C GLY A 67 -20.81 28.38 4.52
N ASN A 68 -20.00 28.78 3.53
CA ASN A 68 -20.01 28.21 2.18
C ASN A 68 -18.71 27.45 1.83
N VAL A 69 -17.87 27.18 2.84
CA VAL A 69 -16.61 26.46 2.67
C VAL A 69 -16.75 25.03 3.18
N THR A 70 -16.32 24.06 2.38
CA THR A 70 -16.11 22.67 2.84
C THR A 70 -14.65 22.32 2.62
N SER A 71 -13.98 21.77 3.62
CA SER A 71 -12.57 21.40 3.47
C SER A 71 -12.19 20.16 4.26
N ILE A 72 -11.23 19.42 3.73
CA ILE A 72 -10.48 18.39 4.45
C ILE A 72 -9.02 18.84 4.47
N LEU A 73 -8.47 18.96 5.67
CA LEU A 73 -7.12 19.43 5.94
C LEU A 73 -6.34 18.35 6.66
N LEU A 74 -5.07 18.18 6.30
CA LEU A 74 -4.12 17.33 7.01
C LEU A 74 -3.17 18.21 7.80
N ARG A 75 -3.06 17.96 9.09
CA ARG A 75 -2.12 18.66 9.98
C ARG A 75 -1.11 17.66 10.51
N PRO A 76 0.19 18.04 10.58
CA PRO A 76 1.12 17.26 11.36
C PRO A 76 0.74 17.35 12.83
N GLY A 77 0.90 16.26 13.57
CA GLY A 77 0.74 16.22 15.02
C GLY A 77 1.89 16.91 15.76
N ASP A 78 2.18 16.47 16.97
CA ASP A 78 3.11 17.18 17.89
C ASP A 78 4.60 16.93 17.58
N SER A 79 4.90 16.12 16.56
CA SER A 79 6.25 15.94 16.01
C SER A 79 6.66 17.19 15.20
N ILE A 80 7.37 18.10 15.88
CA ILE A 80 7.71 19.46 15.40
C ILE A 80 8.59 19.46 14.13
N GLU A 81 9.26 18.37 13.76
CA GLU A 81 10.39 18.44 12.81
C GLU A 81 10.27 17.66 11.50
N GLY A 82 9.22 16.87 11.24
CA GLY A 82 9.16 16.25 9.90
C GLY A 82 8.02 15.33 9.49
N ASN A 83 6.89 15.37 10.20
CA ASN A 83 5.68 14.69 9.79
C ASN A 83 5.12 15.37 8.53
N LEU A 84 5.25 14.70 7.38
CA LEU A 84 4.88 15.23 6.06
C LEU A 84 4.01 14.23 5.31
N ALA A 85 3.31 14.75 4.30
CA ALA A 85 2.54 13.94 3.38
C ALA A 85 3.07 14.09 1.94
N LEU A 86 2.91 13.02 1.16
CA LEU A 86 3.11 13.03 -0.27
C LEU A 86 2.20 14.09 -0.89
N GLY A 87 2.75 14.89 -1.79
CA GLY A 87 2.02 16.00 -2.38
C GLY A 87 2.91 17.02 -3.05
N ALA A 88 2.31 18.13 -3.45
CA ALA A 88 2.99 19.19 -4.18
C ALA A 88 2.64 20.57 -3.64
N ALA A 89 3.61 21.47 -3.68
CA ALA A 89 3.39 22.88 -3.44
C ALA A 89 3.00 23.60 -4.75
N ALA A 90 1.93 24.39 -4.72
CA ALA A 90 1.52 25.23 -5.83
C ALA A 90 0.81 26.50 -5.31
N ASN A 91 1.07 27.65 -5.94
CA ASN A 91 0.45 28.93 -5.60
C ASN A 91 0.55 29.30 -4.10
N SER A 92 1.67 28.96 -3.46
CA SER A 92 1.92 29.14 -2.01
C SER A 92 1.11 28.24 -1.07
N PHE A 93 0.38 27.26 -1.60
CA PHE A 93 -0.31 26.22 -0.84
C PHE A 93 0.34 24.86 -1.06
N ASN A 94 0.08 23.92 -0.17
CA ASN A 94 0.57 22.56 -0.24
C ASN A 94 -0.63 21.62 -0.33
N TYR A 95 -0.65 20.79 -1.36
CA TYR A 95 -1.77 19.92 -1.67
C TYR A 95 -1.36 18.48 -1.46
N VAL A 96 -2.12 17.77 -0.64
CA VAL A 96 -1.89 16.37 -0.34
C VAL A 96 -2.31 15.53 -1.56
N ALA A 97 -1.43 14.64 -2.00
CA ALA A 97 -1.73 13.73 -3.10
C ALA A 97 -2.69 12.63 -2.63
N ASN A 98 -3.57 12.20 -3.53
CA ASN A 98 -4.20 10.88 -3.42
C ASN A 98 -3.28 9.89 -4.15
N ALA A 99 -2.49 9.14 -3.39
CA ALA A 99 -1.56 8.17 -3.94
C ALA A 99 -2.31 6.99 -4.55
N VAL A 100 -1.78 6.46 -5.65
CA VAL A 100 -2.26 5.20 -6.20
C VAL A 100 -1.57 4.02 -5.51
N PRO A 101 -2.24 2.86 -5.34
CA PRO A 101 -1.58 1.62 -4.95
C PRO A 101 -0.33 1.34 -5.78
N GLY A 102 0.74 0.87 -5.14
CA GLY A 102 2.03 0.65 -5.80
C GLY A 102 2.95 1.88 -5.83
N THR A 103 2.48 3.06 -5.40
CA THR A 103 3.35 4.23 -5.20
C THR A 103 4.45 3.90 -4.19
N VAL A 104 5.70 4.21 -4.51
CA VAL A 104 6.84 3.99 -3.62
C VAL A 104 7.09 5.26 -2.80
N LEU A 105 7.01 5.13 -1.49
CA LEU A 105 7.41 6.11 -0.49
C LEU A 105 8.86 5.84 -0.10
N ASN A 106 9.71 6.86 -0.17
CA ASN A 106 11.11 6.78 0.22
C ASN A 106 11.63 8.21 0.48
N PRO A 107 12.88 8.39 0.96
CA PRO A 107 13.39 9.72 1.27
C PRO A 107 13.43 10.71 0.10
N SER A 108 13.40 10.24 -1.16
CA SER A 108 13.38 11.08 -2.36
C SER A 108 11.98 11.34 -2.93
N ALA A 109 10.93 10.76 -2.34
CA ALA A 109 9.56 11.03 -2.75
C ALA A 109 9.13 12.48 -2.42
N GLY A 110 8.15 12.98 -3.18
CA GLY A 110 7.67 14.36 -3.07
C GLY A 110 6.83 14.61 -1.80
N PHE A 111 7.47 14.71 -0.63
CA PHE A 111 6.80 15.04 0.64
C PHE A 111 6.58 16.55 0.79
N SER A 112 5.82 17.14 -0.13
CA SER A 112 5.47 18.56 -0.12
C SER A 112 3.95 18.79 0.02
N GLY A 113 3.21 17.80 0.52
CA GLY A 113 1.77 17.89 0.75
C GLY A 113 1.37 18.73 1.95
N ILE A 114 2.27 18.97 2.90
CA ILE A 114 2.06 19.81 4.08
C ILE A 114 3.00 21.01 4.04
N ASN A 115 2.47 22.19 4.33
CA ASN A 115 3.26 23.40 4.48
C ASN A 115 3.96 23.43 5.85
N ASN A 116 5.28 23.55 5.89
CA ASN A 116 6.04 23.56 7.15
C ASN A 116 5.74 24.76 8.05
N SER A 117 5.40 25.92 7.48
CA SER A 117 5.15 27.15 8.24
C SER A 117 3.71 27.22 8.75
N LEU A 118 2.74 26.87 7.89
CA LEU A 118 1.31 26.90 8.22
C LEU A 118 0.85 25.62 8.91
N LYS A 119 1.67 24.56 8.91
CA LYS A 119 1.36 23.24 9.47
C LYS A 119 0.02 22.71 8.94
N VAL A 120 -0.18 22.85 7.63
CA VAL A 120 -1.42 22.41 6.95
C VAL A 120 -1.11 21.91 5.55
N GLY A 121 -1.74 20.80 5.19
CA GLY A 121 -1.87 20.29 3.83
C GLY A 121 -3.34 20.29 3.42
N TYR A 122 -3.62 20.80 2.23
CA TYR A 122 -4.99 20.82 1.69
C TYR A 122 -5.26 19.50 0.98
N MET A 123 -6.18 18.70 1.50
CA MET A 123 -6.67 17.50 0.81
C MET A 123 -7.82 17.89 -0.11
N ALA A 124 -8.80 18.62 0.44
CA ALA A 124 -9.93 19.18 -0.29
C ALA A 124 -10.23 20.60 0.20
N PHE A 125 -10.54 21.51 -0.72
CA PHE A 125 -11.02 22.84 -0.39
C PHE A 125 -12.05 23.30 -1.42
N LEU A 126 -13.28 23.47 -0.98
CA LEU A 126 -14.42 23.86 -1.82
C LEU A 126 -15.02 25.15 -1.32
N VAL A 127 -15.40 26.04 -2.24
CA VAL A 127 -16.17 27.26 -1.97
C VAL A 127 -17.38 27.26 -2.87
N ASP A 128 -18.58 27.46 -2.30
CA ASP A 128 -19.84 27.38 -3.03
C ASP A 128 -20.01 26.03 -3.79
N GLY A 129 -19.50 24.95 -3.20
CA GLY A 129 -19.50 23.61 -3.79
C GLY A 129 -18.50 23.41 -4.94
N VAL A 130 -17.66 24.39 -5.26
CA VAL A 130 -16.65 24.30 -6.31
C VAL A 130 -15.29 24.04 -5.70
N ALA A 131 -14.67 22.92 -6.10
CA ALA A 131 -13.33 22.56 -5.65
C ALA A 131 -12.25 23.49 -6.24
N TYR A 132 -11.33 23.91 -5.38
CA TYR A 132 -10.13 24.62 -5.81
C TYR A 132 -9.20 23.69 -6.61
N PRO A 133 -8.43 24.23 -7.56
CA PRO A 133 -7.43 23.45 -8.30
C PRO A 133 -6.49 22.68 -7.36
N ASN A 134 -6.16 21.45 -7.72
CA ASN A 134 -5.31 20.52 -6.95
C ASN A 134 -5.93 19.97 -5.64
N SER A 135 -7.23 20.17 -5.41
CA SER A 135 -7.99 19.45 -4.37
C SER A 135 -8.20 17.99 -4.76
N ASN A 136 -7.15 17.16 -4.61
CA ASN A 136 -7.15 15.75 -5.03
C ASN A 136 -8.17 14.87 -4.30
N TRP A 137 -8.72 15.38 -3.20
CA TRP A 137 -9.68 14.68 -2.35
C TRP A 137 -11.05 15.36 -2.33
N ALA A 138 -11.39 16.20 -3.32
CA ALA A 138 -12.69 16.89 -3.37
C ALA A 138 -13.90 15.95 -3.48
N GLY A 139 -13.67 14.64 -3.66
CA GLY A 139 -14.70 13.62 -3.67
C GLY A 139 -15.48 13.54 -4.99
N PRO A 140 -16.21 12.43 -5.21
CA PRO A 140 -16.12 11.20 -4.43
C PRO A 140 -14.77 10.49 -4.65
N VAL A 141 -14.18 9.97 -3.57
CA VAL A 141 -12.98 9.12 -3.60
C VAL A 141 -13.31 7.85 -2.85
N THR A 142 -12.98 6.70 -3.44
CA THR A 142 -13.11 5.38 -2.82
C THR A 142 -11.74 4.73 -2.77
N ASP A 143 -11.37 4.19 -1.60
CA ASP A 143 -10.07 3.58 -1.34
C ASP A 143 -8.92 4.49 -1.80
N GLY A 144 -8.97 5.77 -1.43
CA GLY A 144 -7.88 6.72 -1.64
C GLY A 144 -6.78 6.53 -0.61
N TYR A 145 -5.53 6.83 -0.98
CA TYR A 145 -4.38 6.61 -0.10
C TYR A 145 -3.60 7.88 0.18
N LEU A 146 -3.38 8.15 1.46
CA LEU A 146 -2.42 9.14 1.94
C LEU A 146 -1.04 8.48 2.02
N GLY A 147 -0.03 9.06 1.35
CA GLY A 147 1.36 8.69 1.60
C GLY A 147 1.95 9.57 2.70
N LEU A 148 2.43 8.98 3.79
CA LEU A 148 2.86 9.69 5.00
C LEU A 148 4.32 9.40 5.32
N ARG A 149 4.99 10.39 5.91
CA ARG A 149 6.33 10.29 6.46
C ARG A 149 6.32 10.87 7.86
N ILE A 150 6.91 10.15 8.81
CA ILE A 150 7.24 10.67 10.14
C ILE A 150 8.76 10.60 10.35
N LEU A 151 9.31 11.46 11.21
CA LEU A 151 10.73 11.38 11.57
C LEU A 151 10.90 10.70 12.94
N LYS A 152 11.81 9.74 13.01
CA LYS A 152 12.25 9.06 14.24
C LYS A 152 13.76 9.15 14.38
N ASP A 153 14.22 9.96 15.34
CA ASP A 153 15.64 10.30 15.53
C ASP A 153 16.30 10.74 14.21
N ASP A 154 15.76 11.78 13.57
CA ASP A 154 16.20 12.35 12.27
C ASP A 154 16.10 11.44 11.03
N SER A 155 15.67 10.19 11.18
CA SER A 155 15.44 9.27 10.07
C SER A 155 13.97 9.20 9.68
N ALA A 156 13.72 9.08 8.37
CA ALA A 156 12.36 8.97 7.86
C ALA A 156 11.80 7.56 8.00
N CYS A 157 10.61 7.44 8.56
CA CYS A 157 9.78 6.24 8.48
C CYS A 157 8.52 6.57 7.68
N PHE A 158 7.99 5.58 6.95
CA PHE A 158 6.92 5.82 5.98
C PHE A 158 5.68 5.01 6.32
N GLY A 159 4.53 5.57 6.03
CA GLY A 159 3.24 4.92 6.21
C GLY A 159 2.27 5.29 5.12
N TRP A 160 1.15 4.60 5.07
CA TRP A 160 0.00 5.01 4.27
C TRP A 160 -1.29 4.86 5.06
N LEU A 161 -2.29 5.70 4.77
CA LEU A 161 -3.65 5.59 5.30
C LEU A 161 -4.65 5.48 4.15
N ARG A 162 -5.61 4.56 4.25
CA ARG A 162 -6.70 4.39 3.28
C ARG A 162 -7.98 5.04 3.80
N MET A 163 -8.66 5.76 2.92
CA MET A 163 -9.93 6.40 3.25
C MET A 163 -10.83 6.62 2.05
N ASP A 164 -12.12 6.77 2.34
CA ASP A 164 -13.10 7.30 1.40
C ASP A 164 -13.36 8.78 1.67
N VAL A 165 -13.71 9.51 0.61
CA VAL A 165 -14.23 10.87 0.71
C VAL A 165 -15.56 10.93 -0.03
N ALA A 166 -16.60 11.38 0.67
CA ALA A 166 -17.92 11.55 0.07
C ALA A 166 -17.91 12.63 -1.01
N ASP A 167 -18.91 12.61 -1.87
CA ASP A 167 -19.09 13.62 -2.91
C ASP A 167 -19.03 15.05 -2.35
N SER A 168 -18.31 15.93 -3.05
CA SER A 168 -18.04 17.31 -2.64
C SER A 168 -17.39 17.45 -1.25
N ALA A 169 -16.61 16.44 -0.85
CA ALA A 169 -15.90 16.34 0.43
C ALA A 169 -16.78 16.55 1.67
N LYS A 170 -18.06 16.17 1.62
CA LYS A 170 -19.03 16.37 2.72
C LYS A 170 -18.76 15.55 3.98
N SER A 171 -17.93 14.52 3.85
CA SER A 171 -17.46 13.65 4.93
C SER A 171 -16.27 12.85 4.43
N PHE A 172 -15.53 12.25 5.36
CA PHE A 172 -14.56 11.22 5.02
C PHE A 172 -14.72 10.01 5.93
N THR A 173 -14.24 8.85 5.48
CA THR A 173 -14.26 7.59 6.26
C THR A 173 -12.86 7.01 6.29
N ILE A 174 -12.26 6.89 7.48
CA ILE A 174 -11.00 6.19 7.70
C ILE A 174 -11.27 4.69 7.77
N LYS A 175 -10.41 3.91 7.10
CA LYS A 175 -10.56 2.45 7.01
C LYS A 175 -9.42 1.74 7.73
N ASP A 176 -8.20 1.92 7.23
CA ASP A 176 -7.00 1.27 7.75
C ASP A 176 -5.74 2.05 7.40
N TRP A 177 -4.63 1.66 8.01
CA TRP A 177 -3.31 2.20 7.70
C TRP A 177 -2.21 1.16 7.91
N SER A 178 -1.06 1.42 7.31
CA SER A 178 0.15 0.65 7.54
C SER A 178 1.37 1.56 7.72
N PHE A 179 2.34 1.08 8.48
CA PHE A 179 3.55 1.79 8.83
C PHE A 179 4.78 0.88 8.76
N ASN A 180 5.84 1.38 8.12
CA ASN A 180 7.15 0.77 8.13
C ASN A 180 8.08 1.47 9.14
N PRO A 181 8.37 0.84 10.29
CA PRO A 181 9.30 1.37 11.28
C PRO A 181 10.77 1.33 10.83
N GLU A 182 11.10 0.67 9.71
CA GLU A 182 12.47 0.61 9.19
C GLU A 182 12.90 1.96 8.58
N LYS A 183 13.81 2.63 9.28
CA LYS A 183 14.35 3.96 8.96
C LYS A 183 14.95 4.04 7.56
N ASP A 184 14.58 5.09 6.84
CA ASP A 184 15.06 5.50 5.52
C ASP A 184 14.92 4.43 4.41
N THR A 185 14.00 3.48 4.60
CA THR A 185 13.74 2.41 3.63
C THR A 185 12.53 2.71 2.75
N SER A 186 12.47 2.10 1.57
CA SER A 186 11.31 2.26 0.68
C SER A 186 10.10 1.49 1.22
N PHE A 187 8.91 2.06 1.04
CA PHE A 187 7.64 1.44 1.41
C PHE A 187 6.62 1.62 0.28
N THR A 188 5.90 0.56 -0.08
CA THR A 188 4.95 0.58 -1.21
C THR A 188 3.53 0.73 -0.69
N VAL A 189 2.84 1.78 -1.14
CA VAL A 189 1.45 2.07 -0.76
C VAL A 189 0.54 0.90 -1.11
N ALA A 190 -0.30 0.53 -0.13
CA ALA A 190 -1.30 -0.53 -0.23
C ALA A 190 -0.72 -1.92 -0.57
N PHE A 191 0.58 -2.16 -0.37
CA PHE A 191 1.18 -3.46 -0.69
C PHE A 191 0.58 -4.59 0.14
N GLU A 192 0.24 -4.31 1.39
CA GLU A 192 -0.46 -5.22 2.30
C GLU A 192 -1.95 -5.36 2.01
N LEU A 193 -2.50 -4.58 1.08
CA LEU A 193 -3.87 -4.71 0.57
C LEU A 193 -3.91 -5.25 -0.86
N LEU A 194 -2.79 -5.17 -1.58
CA LEU A 194 -2.51 -6.08 -2.70
C LEU A 194 -2.53 -7.53 -2.23
N ASP A 195 -2.59 -7.79 -0.92
CA ASP A 195 -2.99 -9.00 -0.20
C ASP A 195 -4.43 -9.50 -0.51
N VAL A 196 -5.13 -8.90 -1.48
CA VAL A 196 -6.00 -9.67 -2.39
C VAL A 196 -5.22 -10.85 -3.03
N MET A 197 -3.89 -10.76 -3.08
CA MET A 197 -2.95 -11.86 -3.26
C MET A 197 -3.07 -12.93 -2.17
N ASP A 198 -3.34 -12.66 -0.89
CA ASP A 198 -3.66 -13.73 0.07
C ASP A 198 -5.01 -14.40 -0.21
N ARG A 199 -5.99 -13.72 -0.84
CA ARG A 199 -7.22 -14.38 -1.33
C ARG A 199 -7.02 -15.25 -2.58
N VAL A 200 -6.23 -14.79 -3.55
CA VAL A 200 -5.95 -15.55 -4.79
C VAL A 200 -4.85 -16.60 -4.59
N LEU A 201 -3.81 -16.28 -3.78
CA LEU A 201 -2.69 -17.15 -3.44
C LEU A 201 -3.00 -18.12 -2.30
N ARG A 202 -4.01 -17.88 -1.43
CA ARG A 202 -4.46 -18.87 -0.43
C ARG A 202 -4.68 -20.24 -1.02
N ASN A 203 -5.30 -20.23 -2.21
CA ASN A 203 -5.67 -21.41 -2.95
C ASN A 203 -4.77 -21.61 -4.18
N LEU A 204 -3.71 -20.81 -4.33
CA LEU A 204 -2.68 -21.09 -5.31
C LEU A 204 -1.99 -22.40 -4.93
N ARG A 205 -2.09 -23.37 -5.82
CA ARG A 205 -1.37 -24.63 -5.72
C ARG A 205 -0.41 -24.74 -6.89
N VAL A 206 0.87 -24.93 -6.56
CA VAL A 206 1.89 -25.35 -7.50
C VAL A 206 2.25 -26.79 -7.17
N ALA A 207 1.93 -27.70 -8.07
CA ALA A 207 2.27 -29.12 -7.95
C ALA A 207 3.26 -29.50 -9.05
N GLN A 208 4.25 -30.31 -8.72
CA GLN A 208 5.21 -30.85 -9.68
C GLN A 208 5.18 -32.38 -9.60
N ASP A 209 5.13 -33.03 -10.76
CA ASP A 209 5.28 -34.47 -10.89
C ASP A 209 6.12 -34.78 -12.13
N GLY A 210 7.33 -35.31 -11.91
CA GLY A 210 8.30 -35.55 -12.97
C GLY A 210 8.59 -34.30 -13.81
N HIS A 211 8.25 -34.37 -15.11
CA HIS A 211 8.42 -33.28 -16.07
C HIS A 211 7.12 -32.48 -16.28
N SER A 212 6.21 -32.49 -15.31
CA SER A 212 4.97 -31.72 -15.36
C SER A 212 4.84 -30.80 -14.16
N MET A 213 4.23 -29.65 -14.39
CA MET A 213 3.90 -28.67 -13.36
C MET A 213 2.49 -28.17 -13.57
N ASP A 214 1.72 -28.16 -12.49
CA ASP A 214 0.37 -27.63 -12.43
C ASP A 214 0.34 -26.40 -11.55
N VAL A 215 -0.24 -25.31 -12.05
CA VAL A 215 -0.43 -24.05 -11.33
C VAL A 215 -1.92 -23.73 -11.35
N SER A 216 -2.57 -23.75 -10.18
CA SER A 216 -4.03 -23.58 -10.08
C SER A 216 -4.44 -22.61 -8.97
N THR A 217 -5.54 -21.90 -9.19
CA THR A 217 -6.14 -20.88 -8.30
C THR A 217 -7.67 -20.91 -8.43
N ASP A 218 -8.38 -20.26 -7.51
CA ASP A 218 -9.85 -20.15 -7.57
C ASP A 218 -10.36 -19.17 -8.63
N SER A 219 -9.51 -18.23 -9.06
CA SER A 219 -9.83 -17.21 -10.07
C SER A 219 -8.81 -17.26 -11.21
N PRO A 220 -9.19 -16.91 -12.46
CA PRO A 220 -8.25 -16.90 -13.57
C PRO A 220 -7.06 -15.97 -13.35
N ILE A 221 -5.85 -16.50 -13.58
CA ILE A 221 -4.58 -15.76 -13.51
C ILE A 221 -3.77 -15.97 -14.78
N GLY A 222 -3.11 -14.93 -15.27
CA GLY A 222 -2.05 -15.07 -16.27
C GLY A 222 -0.82 -15.76 -15.68
N LEU A 223 -0.02 -16.40 -16.52
CA LEU A 223 1.18 -17.09 -16.08
C LEU A 223 2.34 -16.87 -17.05
N ARG A 224 3.47 -16.40 -16.51
CA ARG A 224 4.75 -16.36 -17.22
C ARG A 224 5.83 -17.08 -16.45
N ILE A 225 6.81 -17.64 -17.15
CA ILE A 225 7.90 -18.39 -16.52
C ILE A 225 9.23 -17.97 -17.09
N PHE A 226 10.22 -17.78 -16.22
CA PHE A 226 11.55 -17.33 -16.57
C PHE A 226 12.62 -18.27 -16.00
N ASP A 227 13.73 -18.44 -16.72
CA ASP A 227 14.94 -19.09 -16.19
C ASP A 227 15.74 -18.15 -15.26
N MET A 228 16.83 -18.66 -14.67
CA MET A 228 17.70 -17.86 -13.77
C MET A 228 18.41 -16.69 -14.46
N GLN A 229 18.46 -16.67 -15.79
CA GLN A 229 19.03 -15.57 -16.58
C GLN A 229 17.94 -14.56 -16.98
N GLY A 230 16.68 -14.78 -16.59
CA GLY A 230 15.54 -13.92 -16.90
C GLY A 230 14.96 -14.14 -18.29
N LYS A 231 15.34 -15.21 -19.01
CA LYS A 231 14.75 -15.55 -20.30
C LYS A 231 13.35 -16.13 -20.10
N GLU A 232 12.36 -15.58 -20.80
CA GLU A 232 11.00 -16.10 -20.79
C GLU A 232 10.94 -17.48 -21.49
N LEU A 233 10.42 -18.47 -20.77
CA LEU A 233 10.21 -19.85 -21.22
C LEU A 233 8.74 -20.13 -21.53
N TYR A 234 7.83 -19.39 -20.90
CA TYR A 234 6.39 -19.59 -21.02
C TYR A 234 5.62 -18.29 -20.78
N ASN A 235 4.49 -18.14 -21.49
CA ASN A 235 3.54 -17.04 -21.35
C ASN A 235 2.14 -17.53 -21.76
N ALA A 236 1.15 -17.33 -20.91
CA ALA A 236 -0.23 -17.73 -21.16
C ALA A 236 -1.26 -16.74 -20.63
N ASP A 237 -2.37 -16.64 -21.38
CA ASP A 237 -3.55 -15.87 -21.01
C ASP A 237 -4.19 -16.36 -19.70
N PRO A 238 -4.96 -15.51 -19.00
CA PRO A 238 -5.53 -15.84 -17.72
C PRO A 238 -6.43 -17.08 -17.69
N LYS A 239 -6.11 -18.04 -16.80
CA LYS A 239 -6.88 -19.27 -16.53
C LYS A 239 -6.81 -19.67 -15.07
N ALA A 240 -7.84 -20.39 -14.59
CA ALA A 240 -7.87 -20.91 -13.21
C ALA A 240 -6.90 -22.08 -13.00
N SER A 241 -6.47 -22.75 -14.08
CA SER A 241 -5.48 -23.81 -14.04
C SER A 241 -4.59 -23.75 -15.27
N HIS A 242 -3.29 -23.89 -15.06
CA HIS A 242 -2.25 -24.03 -16.08
C HIS A 242 -1.56 -25.38 -15.90
N HIS A 243 -1.46 -26.13 -16.99
CA HIS A 243 -0.79 -27.42 -17.04
C HIS A 243 0.41 -27.29 -17.98
N LEU A 244 1.61 -27.55 -17.46
CA LEU A 244 2.87 -27.22 -18.12
C LEU A 244 3.75 -28.46 -18.21
N SER A 245 4.45 -28.60 -19.34
CA SER A 245 5.59 -29.52 -19.45
C SER A 245 6.86 -28.75 -19.08
N THR A 246 7.62 -29.28 -18.11
CA THR A 246 8.95 -28.79 -17.75
C THR A 246 10.06 -29.55 -18.49
N LEU A 247 9.69 -30.40 -19.46
CA LEU A 247 10.64 -31.13 -20.28
C LEU A 247 11.52 -30.15 -21.08
N GLY A 248 12.84 -30.29 -20.91
CA GLY A 248 13.84 -29.44 -21.58
C GLY A 248 14.16 -28.14 -20.83
N TRP A 249 13.59 -27.91 -19.66
CA TRP A 249 14.05 -26.84 -18.78
C TRP A 249 15.33 -27.28 -18.07
N SER A 250 16.19 -26.31 -17.75
CA SER A 250 17.41 -26.61 -17.00
C SER A 250 17.07 -26.97 -15.56
N THR A 251 17.87 -27.84 -14.95
CA THR A 251 17.81 -28.05 -13.49
C THR A 251 18.21 -26.76 -12.79
N GLY A 252 17.42 -26.32 -11.82
CA GLY A 252 17.65 -25.07 -11.09
C GLY A 252 16.38 -24.27 -10.80
N ILE A 253 16.58 -23.07 -10.25
CA ILE A 253 15.47 -22.20 -9.85
C ILE A 253 14.88 -21.54 -11.09
N HIS A 254 13.55 -21.61 -11.21
CA HIS A 254 12.77 -20.87 -12.20
C HIS A 254 11.86 -19.87 -11.47
N VAL A 255 11.56 -18.76 -12.14
CA VAL A 255 10.64 -17.75 -11.62
C VAL A 255 9.30 -17.91 -12.32
N LEU A 256 8.27 -18.27 -11.57
CA LEU A 256 6.88 -18.24 -12.01
C LEU A 256 6.29 -16.89 -11.66
N ARG A 257 5.85 -16.13 -12.66
CA ARG A 257 5.08 -14.89 -12.47
C ARG A 257 3.61 -15.17 -12.72
N VAL A 258 2.81 -15.10 -11.66
CA VAL A 258 1.35 -15.11 -11.75
C VAL A 258 0.84 -13.67 -11.89
N GLU A 259 -0.10 -13.42 -12.80
CA GLU A 259 -0.54 -12.07 -13.17
C GLU A 259 -2.06 -11.95 -13.07
N GLY A 260 -2.55 -10.86 -12.48
CA GLY A 260 -3.93 -10.41 -12.61
C GLY A 260 -4.03 -9.16 -13.49
N GLU A 261 -5.22 -8.54 -13.55
CA GLU A 261 -5.48 -7.39 -14.43
C GLU A 261 -4.52 -6.22 -14.20
N ASN A 262 -4.16 -5.95 -12.93
CA ASN A 262 -3.32 -4.82 -12.54
C ASN A 262 -2.22 -5.21 -11.53
N TRP A 263 -1.92 -6.51 -11.38
CA TRP A 263 -0.95 -6.99 -10.40
C TRP A 263 -0.16 -8.19 -10.91
N HIS A 264 1.01 -8.44 -10.34
CA HIS A 264 1.73 -9.70 -10.54
C HIS A 264 2.46 -10.13 -9.27
N HIS A 265 2.68 -11.43 -9.12
CA HIS A 265 3.45 -12.02 -8.02
C HIS A 265 4.44 -13.06 -8.56
N ASN A 266 5.64 -13.09 -7.99
CA ASN A 266 6.71 -13.99 -8.44
C ASN A 266 6.96 -15.08 -7.39
N LEU A 267 6.97 -16.33 -7.83
CA LEU A 267 7.27 -17.53 -7.05
C LEU A 267 8.55 -18.15 -7.59
N LYS A 268 9.33 -18.77 -6.70
CA LYS A 268 10.50 -19.56 -7.10
C LYS A 268 10.13 -21.03 -7.05
N VAL A 269 10.40 -21.74 -8.13
CA VAL A 269 10.20 -23.19 -8.21
C VAL A 269 11.52 -23.85 -8.58
N LEU A 270 11.85 -24.92 -7.89
CA LEU A 270 13.02 -25.73 -8.20
C LEU A 270 12.63 -26.80 -9.22
N ILE A 271 13.28 -26.80 -10.38
CA ILE A 271 13.23 -27.92 -11.32
C ILE A 271 14.39 -28.88 -10.96
N PRO A 272 14.11 -30.14 -10.62
CA PRO A 272 15.12 -31.11 -10.20
C PRO A 272 16.04 -31.59 -11.34
#